data_AF-A0A922LEW0-F1
#
_entry.id   AF-A0A922LEW0-F1
#
_cell.length_a   1.000
_cell.length_b   1.000
_cell.length_c   1.000
_cell.angle_alpha   90.00
_cell.angle_beta   90.00
_cell.angle_gamma   90.00
#
_symmetry.space_group_name_H-M   'P 1'
#
loop_
_entity.id
_entity.type
_entity.pdbx_description
1 polymer ?
#
loop_
_entity_poly.entity_id
_entity_poly.type
_entity_poly.pdbx_seq_one_letter_code
_entity_poly.pdbx_strand_id
1 'polypeptide(L)'
;MKYLLFVCIIKPDYVMIVIIDEINDGIVKAREAYADMSHLWRIRDVSMTVKGRIYNASVRAVLLYASETWSLRVEDVRRLSVFDHRCLRRIADTQWQHNISNAEV
;
A
#
# COMPACT_ATOMS: atom_id res chain seq x y z
N MET A 1 22.00 -26.39 1.14
CA MET A 1 21.97 -25.36 0.09
C MET A 1 21.92 -25.94 -1.34
N LYS A 2 21.33 -27.13 -1.57
CA LYS A 2 21.17 -27.72 -2.92
C LYS A 2 19.75 -27.60 -3.49
N TYR A 3 18.75 -27.32 -2.64
CA TYR A 3 17.33 -27.26 -3.03
C TYR A 3 16.93 -25.97 -3.76
N LEU A 4 17.55 -24.83 -3.43
CA LEU A 4 17.25 -23.54 -4.06
C LEU A 4 17.73 -23.45 -5.53
N LEU A 5 18.85 -24.07 -5.86
CA LEU A 5 19.36 -24.05 -7.24
C LEU A 5 18.53 -24.91 -8.20
N PHE A 6 17.94 -26.02 -7.73
CA PHE A 6 17.14 -26.91 -8.57
C PHE A 6 15.77 -26.32 -8.94
N VAL A 7 15.20 -25.48 -8.07
CA VAL A 7 13.93 -24.77 -8.35
C VAL A 7 14.13 -23.67 -9.40
N CYS A 8 15.30 -23.02 -9.43
CA CYS A 8 15.59 -21.91 -10.33
C CYS A 8 15.75 -22.33 -11.81
N ILE A 9 16.03 -23.61 -12.10
CA ILE A 9 16.28 -24.10 -13.47
C ILE A 9 14.99 -24.60 -14.17
N ILE A 10 13.95 -25.00 -13.44
CA ILE A 10 12.87 -25.84 -14.02
C ILE A 10 11.69 -25.03 -14.61
N LYS A 11 11.41 -23.77 -14.21
CA LYS A 11 10.25 -23.00 -14.75
C LYS A 11 10.37 -21.46 -14.57
N PRO A 12 10.90 -20.70 -15.54
CA PRO A 12 10.91 -19.23 -15.47
C PRO A 12 9.48 -18.63 -15.41
N ASP A 13 8.49 -19.30 -15.99
CA ASP A 13 7.09 -18.86 -16.00
C ASP A 13 6.42 -18.97 -14.62
N TYR A 14 6.81 -19.96 -13.79
CA TYR A 14 6.24 -20.13 -12.45
C TYR A 14 6.82 -19.14 -11.45
N VAL A 15 8.10 -18.76 -11.60
CA VAL A 15 8.70 -17.69 -10.80
C VAL A 15 7.97 -16.36 -11.07
N MET A 16 7.60 -16.10 -12.31
CA MET A 16 6.82 -14.90 -12.67
C MET A 16 5.41 -14.91 -12.08
N ILE A 17 4.72 -16.05 -12.11
CA ILE A 17 3.38 -16.22 -11.51
C ILE A 17 3.43 -16.05 -9.99
N VAL A 18 4.39 -16.71 -9.31
CA VAL A 18 4.55 -16.61 -7.84
C VAL A 18 4.88 -15.17 -7.41
N ILE A 19 5.72 -14.46 -8.17
CA ILE A 19 6.01 -13.05 -7.91
C ILE A 19 4.74 -12.18 -8.04
N ILE A 20 3.88 -12.43 -9.04
CA ILE A 20 2.65 -11.66 -9.21
C ILE A 20 1.66 -11.92 -8.07
N ASP A 21 1.49 -13.18 -7.65
CA ASP A 21 0.60 -13.53 -6.53
C ASP A 21 1.05 -12.85 -5.22
N GLU A 22 2.35 -12.88 -4.91
CA GLU A 22 2.85 -12.27 -3.67
C GLU A 22 2.78 -10.73 -3.68
N ILE A 23 2.89 -10.08 -4.85
CA ILE A 23 2.66 -8.63 -4.98
C ILE A 23 1.19 -8.29 -4.77
N ASN A 24 0.28 -9.10 -5.32
CA ASN A 24 -1.15 -8.92 -5.07
C ASN A 24 -1.46 -9.09 -3.57
N ASP A 25 -0.86 -10.07 -2.90
CA ASP A 25 -0.97 -10.27 -1.46
C ASP A 25 -0.45 -9.08 -0.65
N GLY A 26 0.68 -8.49 -1.05
CA GLY A 26 1.21 -7.27 -0.42
C GLY A 26 0.25 -6.09 -0.54
N ILE A 27 -0.38 -5.91 -1.70
CA ILE A 27 -1.41 -4.89 -1.92
C ILE A 27 -2.66 -5.18 -1.10
N VAL A 28 -3.09 -6.44 -1.00
CA VAL A 28 -4.25 -6.85 -0.18
C VAL A 28 -3.98 -6.54 1.29
N LYS A 29 -2.82 -6.91 1.83
CA LYS A 29 -2.42 -6.59 3.20
C LYS A 29 -2.34 -5.09 3.46
N ALA A 30 -1.81 -4.32 2.51
CA ALA A 30 -1.77 -2.86 2.61
C ALA A 30 -3.18 -2.24 2.59
N ARG A 31 -4.11 -2.83 1.82
CA ARG A 31 -5.52 -2.44 1.80
C ARG A 31 -6.23 -2.77 3.11
N GLU A 32 -5.97 -3.94 3.67
CA GLU A 32 -6.50 -4.36 4.98
C GLU A 32 -6.00 -3.42 6.07
N ALA A 33 -4.69 -3.15 6.14
CA ALA A 33 -4.12 -2.21 7.10
C ALA A 33 -4.73 -0.78 6.97
N TYR A 34 -4.96 -0.32 5.74
CA TYR A 34 -5.65 0.96 5.50
C TYR A 34 -7.11 0.93 5.94
N ALA A 35 -7.81 -0.18 5.70
CA ALA A 35 -9.22 -0.37 6.05
C ALA A 35 -9.43 -0.53 7.57
N ASP A 36 -8.54 -1.22 8.27
CA ASP A 36 -8.55 -1.32 9.74
C ASP A 36 -8.44 0.06 10.37
N MET A 37 -7.66 0.95 9.75
CA MET A 37 -7.49 2.34 10.15
C MET A 37 -8.58 3.27 9.59
N SER A 38 -9.65 2.75 8.99
CA SER A 38 -10.74 3.55 8.40
C SER A 38 -11.35 4.56 9.37
N HIS A 39 -11.46 4.19 10.64
CA HIS A 39 -11.93 5.07 11.70
C HIS A 39 -10.97 6.26 11.92
N LEU A 40 -9.65 6.05 11.92
CA LEU A 40 -8.65 7.11 12.08
C LEU A 40 -8.73 8.15 10.96
N TRP A 41 -8.99 7.72 9.73
CA TRP A 41 -9.10 8.65 8.61
C TRP A 41 -10.29 9.62 8.76
N ARG A 42 -11.37 9.18 9.42
CA ARG A 42 -12.60 9.95 9.68
C ARG A 42 -12.53 10.85 10.92
N ILE A 43 -11.54 10.67 11.80
CA ILE A 43 -11.40 11.50 13.00
C ILE A 43 -10.97 12.91 12.58
N ARG A 44 -11.69 13.93 13.08
CA ARG A 44 -11.43 15.33 12.76
C ARG A 44 -10.24 15.91 13.50
N ASP A 45 -10.02 15.52 14.74
CA ASP A 45 -9.03 16.12 15.64
C ASP A 45 -7.58 15.68 15.36
N VAL A 46 -7.37 14.75 14.43
CA VAL A 46 -6.03 14.31 14.04
C VAL A 46 -5.55 15.13 12.84
N SER A 47 -4.44 15.84 13.02
CA SER A 47 -3.85 16.65 11.97
C SER A 47 -3.41 15.83 10.76
N MET A 48 -3.46 16.44 9.57
CA MET A 48 -3.03 15.82 8.31
C MET A 48 -1.58 15.30 8.39
N THR A 49 -0.70 16.00 9.12
CA THR A 49 0.69 15.58 9.33
C THR A 49 0.78 14.26 10.10
N VAL A 50 -0.05 14.07 11.12
CA VAL A 50 -0.09 12.82 11.90
C VAL A 50 -0.69 11.69 11.05
N LYS A 51 -1.77 11.95 10.32
CA LYS A 51 -2.36 10.98 9.38
C LYS A 51 -1.35 10.53 8.32
N GLY A 52 -0.58 11.46 7.77
CA GLY A 52 0.50 11.15 6.81
C GLY A 52 1.61 10.30 7.41
N ARG A 53 2.00 10.55 8.67
CA ARG A 53 3.00 9.71 9.38
C ARG A 53 2.50 8.30 9.64
N ILE A 54 1.25 8.16 10.09
CA ILE A 54 0.62 6.85 10.31
C ILE A 54 0.56 6.08 8.99
N TYR A 55 0.06 6.73 7.92
CA TYR A 55 0.01 6.14 6.59
C TYR A 55 1.38 5.65 6.11
N ASN A 56 2.42 6.46 6.29
CA ASN A 56 3.78 6.11 5.90
C ASN A 56 4.33 4.92 6.73
N ALA A 57 4.03 4.88 8.02
CA ALA A 57 4.52 3.84 8.92
C ALA A 57 3.78 2.49 8.78
N SER A 58 2.49 2.50 8.42
CA SER A 58 1.70 1.28 8.28
C SER A 58 1.61 0.81 6.83
N VAL A 59 0.97 1.61 5.98
CA VAL A 59 0.67 1.22 4.59
C VAL A 59 1.93 1.27 3.73
N ARG A 60 2.69 2.36 3.80
CA ARG A 60 3.89 2.52 2.96
C ARG A 60 5.02 1.61 3.37
N ALA A 61 5.14 1.27 4.66
CA ALA A 61 6.09 0.27 5.13
C ALA A 61 5.77 -1.14 4.59
N VAL A 62 4.50 -1.55 4.57
CA VAL A 62 4.09 -2.84 3.99
C VAL A 62 4.36 -2.88 2.49
N LEU A 63 4.06 -1.79 1.76
CA LEU A 63 4.36 -1.67 0.33
C LEU A 63 5.87 -1.69 0.07
N LEU A 64 6.67 -1.02 0.89
CA LEU A 64 8.12 -0.94 0.74
C LEU A 64 8.79 -2.28 1.07
N TYR A 65 8.36 -2.95 2.13
CA TYR A 65 8.87 -4.28 2.50
C TYR A 65 8.60 -5.30 1.39
N ALA A 66 7.39 -5.28 0.80
CA ALA A 66 7.14 -6.04 -0.41
C ALA A 66 8.16 -5.62 -1.49
N SER A 67 8.29 -4.33 -1.79
CA SER A 67 9.19 -3.83 -2.84
C SER A 67 10.68 -4.20 -2.68
N GLU A 68 11.19 -4.28 -1.44
CA GLU A 68 12.60 -4.63 -1.14
C GLU A 68 12.85 -6.14 -1.22
N THR A 69 11.83 -6.95 -0.96
CA THR A 69 11.92 -8.41 -1.01
C THR A 69 11.73 -8.96 -2.44
N TRP A 70 11.29 -8.12 -3.40
CA TRP A 70 10.93 -8.51 -4.77
C TRP A 70 11.72 -7.77 -5.87
N SER A 71 12.02 -8.46 -6.98
CA SER A 71 12.41 -7.79 -8.22
C SER A 71 11.18 -7.14 -8.87
N LEU A 72 10.87 -5.90 -8.49
CA LEU A 72 9.73 -5.13 -9.01
C LEU A 72 9.79 -4.98 -10.53
N ARG A 73 8.73 -5.42 -11.23
CA ARG A 73 8.52 -5.07 -12.65
C ARG A 73 7.90 -3.68 -12.74
N VAL A 74 8.06 -3.04 -13.89
CA VAL A 74 7.53 -1.68 -14.14
C VAL A 74 6.00 -1.64 -13.96
N GLU A 75 5.31 -2.73 -14.28
CA GLU A 75 3.86 -2.85 -14.09
C GLU A 75 3.46 -2.84 -12.61
N ASP A 76 4.25 -3.48 -11.75
CA ASP A 76 3.96 -3.58 -10.31
C ASP A 76 4.18 -2.24 -9.62
N VAL A 77 5.25 -1.53 -9.97
CA VAL A 77 5.50 -0.16 -9.49
C VAL A 77 4.33 0.76 -9.86
N ARG A 78 3.79 0.63 -11.07
CA ARG A 78 2.61 1.40 -11.49
C ARG A 78 1.37 1.06 -10.65
N ARG A 79 1.12 -0.22 -10.39
CA ARG A 79 -0.02 -0.66 -9.55
C ARG A 79 0.10 -0.13 -8.12
N LEU A 80 1.30 -0.20 -7.53
CA LEU A 80 1.61 0.35 -6.21
C LEU A 80 1.40 1.86 -6.17
N SER A 81 1.89 2.60 -7.18
CA SER A 81 1.71 4.04 -7.29
C SER A 81 0.24 4.44 -7.45
N VAL A 82 -0.54 3.70 -8.23
CA VAL A 82 -1.99 3.94 -8.37
C VAL A 82 -2.72 3.74 -7.04
N PHE A 83 -2.33 2.71 -6.28
CA PHE A 83 -2.89 2.47 -4.95
C PHE A 83 -2.52 3.60 -3.97
N ASP A 84 -1.25 4.00 -3.94
CA ASP A 84 -0.74 5.07 -3.08
C ASP A 84 -1.47 6.40 -3.32
N HIS A 85 -1.56 6.82 -4.59
CA HIS A 85 -2.30 8.02 -4.97
C HIS A 85 -3.79 7.96 -4.61
N ARG A 86 -4.42 6.78 -4.71
CA ARG A 86 -5.84 6.60 -4.35
C ARG A 86 -6.05 6.78 -2.85
N CYS A 87 -5.17 6.22 -2.02
CA CYS A 87 -5.26 6.36 -0.56
C CYS A 87 -5.03 7.82 -0.14
N LEU A 88 -3.97 8.46 -0.64
CA LEU A 88 -3.67 9.87 -0.34
C LEU A 88 -4.82 10.81 -0.74
N ARG A 89 -5.42 10.58 -1.92
CA ARG A 89 -6.59 11.36 -2.35
C ARG A 89 -7.77 11.23 -1.40
N ARG A 90 -8.06 10.02 -0.89
CA ARG A 90 -9.14 9.80 0.08
C ARG A 90 -8.86 10.47 1.42
N ILE A 91 -7.63 10.40 1.92
CA ILE A 91 -7.25 11.08 3.16
C ILE A 91 -7.43 12.60 2.99
N ALA A 92 -6.97 13.16 1.87
CA ALA A 92 -7.10 14.59 1.59
C ALA A 92 -8.56 15.05 1.39
N ASP A 93 -9.38 14.27 0.68
CA ASP A 93 -10.80 14.58 0.45
C ASP A 93 -11.60 14.56 1.76
N THR A 94 -11.34 13.58 2.62
CA THR A 94 -11.96 13.52 3.95
C THR A 94 -11.63 14.78 4.77
N GLN A 95 -10.37 15.23 4.74
CA GLN A 95 -9.97 16.48 5.42
C GLN A 95 -10.61 17.73 4.82
N TRP A 96 -10.71 17.82 3.50
CA TRP A 96 -11.35 18.94 2.82
C TRP A 96 -12.83 19.08 3.22
N GLN A 97 -13.58 17.97 3.22
CA GLN A 97 -14.97 17.93 3.66
C GLN A 97 -15.13 18.40 5.11
N HIS A 98 -14.22 17.99 6.00
CA HIS A 98 -14.22 18.47 7.39
C HIS A 98 -13.97 19.98 7.50
N ASN A 99 -13.03 20.52 6.72
CA ASN A 99 -12.71 21.94 6.74
C ASN A 99 -13.85 22.82 6.22
N ILE A 100 -14.56 22.41 5.16
CA ILE A 100 -15.72 23.14 4.63
C ILE A 100 -16.87 23.15 5.63
N SER A 101 -17.19 21.99 6.23
CA SER A 101 -18.30 21.89 7.18
C SER A 101 -18.17 22.80 8.40
N ASN A 102 -16.93 23.21 8.75
CA ASN A 102 -16.66 24.11 9.86
C ASN A 102 -16.59 25.59 9.45
N ALA A 103 -16.56 25.88 8.14
CA ALA A 103 -16.59 27.24 7.60
C ALA A 103 -18.02 27.71 7.26
N GLU A 104 -18.97 26.78 7.12
CA GLU A 104 -20.39 27.05 6.87
C GLU A 104 -21.24 27.19 8.17
N VAL A 105 -20.59 27.33 9.34
CA VAL A 105 -21.23 27.55 10.66
C VAL A 105 -20.86 28.92 11.22
#